data_AF-A0AB35YPP1-F1
#
_entry.id   AF-A0AB35YPP1-F1
#
_cell.length_a   1.000
_cell.length_b   1.000
_cell.length_c   1.000
_cell.angle_alpha   90.00
_cell.angle_beta   90.00
_cell.angle_gamma   90.00
#
_symmetry.space_group_name_H-M   'P 1'
#
loop_
_entity.id
_entity.type
_entity.pdbx_description
1 polymer ?
#
loop_
_entity_poly.entity_id
_entity_poly.type
_entity_poly.pdbx_seq_one_letter_code
_entity_poly.pdbx_strand_id
1 'polypeptide(L)'
;MKTYNWIVLGVLLLIGSTAIVHAQNVNIVVPAQNIFNGTEFLTVQTVMNATNGKKWDKHNDPAMWATSSQYFSHTSHSGVLLPNSVLHWQFNSIGGEDAPLQNKDGLPGFQTFTMSPQAWYYPHPSGRYNPGNITFKFKMPASVFLNNTFVAGNYTLAVTQNYDGDFTPVSFNVIISVPKAIWWLTANNSVYRQINSLNQYRSGGTQVQASLGDFVIGNTVDFKLFGKSASSTIQFTSSKGVEGTRNIAIVNLGGDNLKINTLPLSNSWKDFTASDNFNVESDNRNSFQLKASVSKEDFKTHFYEAGTYKFQINLNANSTDNSTASPQNIDFTINVVPLSEITIPTSGNAVNFEFNTIAQYQDGQTKTIANQLMISNNETYELNVKTDAPFFRKSGVQSDVPSSILQVGIEGGSSNVALSTTSQKIINNGTPVLDESLNIKYTISASAAQSLVAKEKNTYSINVIYSFIAL
;
A
#
# COMPACT_ATOMS: atom_id res chain seq x y z
N MET A 1 -38.51 50.62 -6.59
CA MET A 1 -38.36 52.07 -6.36
C MET A 1 -37.60 52.27 -5.06
N LYS A 2 -36.48 53.00 -5.10
CA LYS A 2 -35.63 53.48 -3.99
C LYS A 2 -34.63 52.51 -3.32
N THR A 3 -33.44 52.49 -3.92
CA THR A 3 -32.08 52.58 -3.33
C THR A 3 -31.96 53.42 -2.05
N TYR A 4 -31.09 53.03 -1.08
CA TYR A 4 -29.79 53.69 -0.78
C TYR A 4 -29.11 53.13 0.50
N ASN A 5 -27.83 52.74 0.33
CA ASN A 5 -26.62 52.90 1.18
C ASN A 5 -26.68 52.77 2.71
N TRP A 6 -25.69 52.07 3.29
CA TRP A 6 -24.56 52.70 4.01
C TRP A 6 -23.41 51.69 4.23
N ILE A 7 -22.37 51.81 3.40
CA ILE A 7 -20.99 51.39 3.67
C ILE A 7 -20.26 52.63 4.17
N VAL A 8 -20.06 52.78 5.48
CA VAL A 8 -18.99 53.60 6.10
C VAL A 8 -18.84 53.15 7.55
N LEU A 9 -17.84 52.32 7.85
CA LEU A 9 -17.12 52.37 9.14
C LEU A 9 -15.74 51.74 8.99
N GLY A 10 -14.96 52.30 8.05
CA GLY A 10 -13.51 52.15 8.00
C GLY A 10 -12.89 53.49 8.39
N VAL A 11 -11.79 53.42 9.15
CA VAL A 11 -10.89 54.52 9.54
C VAL A 11 -11.34 55.35 10.75
N LEU A 12 -11.03 54.85 11.96
CA LEU A 12 -10.52 55.65 13.09
C LEU A 12 -10.26 54.75 14.30
N LEU A 13 -9.02 54.23 14.42
CA LEU A 13 -8.27 53.97 15.66
C LEU A 13 -6.91 53.34 15.30
N LEU A 14 -6.10 54.09 14.54
CA LEU A 14 -4.65 53.93 14.49
C LEU A 14 -4.05 55.03 15.35
N ILE A 15 -4.28 54.92 16.67
CA ILE A 15 -3.50 55.65 17.66
C ILE A 15 -2.45 54.67 18.12
N GLY A 16 -1.19 54.98 17.77
CA GLY A 16 -0.03 54.20 18.15
C GLY A 16 0.05 54.05 19.66
N SER A 17 -0.24 52.85 20.14
CA SER A 17 0.40 52.35 21.34
C SER A 17 1.74 51.77 20.90
N THR A 18 2.82 52.49 21.17
CA THR A 18 4.14 51.86 21.29
C THR A 18 4.08 50.93 22.50
N ALA A 19 3.59 49.71 22.29
CA ALA A 19 3.65 48.69 23.30
C ALA A 19 5.15 48.47 23.61
N ILE A 20 5.55 48.80 24.84
CA ILE A 20 6.85 48.44 25.37
C ILE A 20 6.86 46.92 25.40
N VAL A 21 7.65 46.31 24.50
CA VAL A 21 7.76 44.85 24.40
C VAL A 21 8.59 44.38 25.60
N HIS A 22 7.94 43.72 26.56
CA HIS A 22 8.63 42.98 27.61
C HIS A 22 9.43 41.83 26.99
N ALA A 23 10.50 41.37 27.66
CA ALA A 23 11.40 40.31 27.21
C ALA A 23 10.65 39.18 26.49
N GLN A 24 10.81 39.11 25.17
CA GLN A 24 10.09 38.16 24.34
C GLN A 24 11.03 37.03 23.92
N ASN A 25 10.64 35.79 24.22
CA ASN A 25 11.31 34.64 23.63
C ASN A 25 11.03 34.60 22.13
N VAL A 26 12.04 34.27 21.34
CA VAL A 26 11.94 34.11 19.89
C VAL A 26 11.37 32.73 19.60
N ASN A 27 10.10 32.64 19.24
CA ASN A 27 9.43 31.37 18.95
C ASN A 27 9.40 31.09 17.44
N ILE A 28 10.01 30.00 17.02
CA ILE A 28 10.14 29.57 15.63
C ILE A 28 9.38 28.26 15.47
N VAL A 29 8.18 28.33 14.90
CA VAL A 29 7.36 27.15 14.62
C VAL A 29 7.79 26.57 13.28
N VAL A 30 8.36 25.36 13.31
CA VAL A 30 8.82 24.65 12.12
C VAL A 30 7.66 23.79 11.59
N PRO A 31 7.17 24.01 10.36
CA PRO A 31 6.09 23.19 9.82
C PRO A 31 6.53 21.73 9.66
N ALA A 32 5.64 20.80 10.00
CA ALA A 32 5.90 19.36 9.83
C ALA A 32 6.21 19.00 8.36
N GLN A 33 5.66 19.74 7.39
CA GLN A 33 5.95 19.53 5.97
C GLN A 33 7.42 19.78 5.62
N ASN A 34 8.06 20.79 6.24
CA ASN A 34 9.49 21.05 6.03
C ASN A 34 10.34 19.91 6.60
N ILE A 35 9.99 19.45 7.81
CA ILE A 35 10.66 18.34 8.48
C ILE A 35 10.54 17.08 7.62
N PHE A 36 9.32 16.69 7.27
CA PHE A 36 9.08 15.44 6.56
C PHE A 36 9.60 15.48 5.13
N ASN A 37 9.46 16.59 4.39
CA ASN A 37 9.93 16.64 3.01
C ASN A 37 11.42 17.00 2.89
N GLY A 38 12.11 17.30 4.00
CA GLY A 38 13.49 17.75 3.99
C GLY A 38 13.67 19.05 3.22
N THR A 39 12.69 19.96 3.26
CA THR A 39 12.72 21.22 2.51
C THR A 39 13.17 22.38 3.37
N GLU A 40 14.00 23.27 2.80
CA GLU A 40 14.50 24.45 3.52
C GLU A 40 13.35 25.26 4.13
N PHE A 41 13.53 25.66 5.38
CA PHE A 41 12.59 26.52 6.11
C PHE A 41 13.24 27.88 6.38
N LEU A 42 12.51 28.96 6.08
CA LEU A 42 12.94 30.34 6.28
C LEU A 42 11.81 31.14 6.93
N THR A 43 12.13 31.90 7.99
CA THR A 43 11.19 32.81 8.64
C THR A 43 11.91 34.07 9.12
N VAL A 44 11.15 35.13 9.44
CA VAL A 44 11.68 36.35 10.04
C VAL A 44 11.01 36.53 11.40
N GLN A 45 11.80 36.75 12.44
CA GLN A 45 11.28 36.98 13.79
C GLN A 45 11.80 38.31 14.35
N THR A 46 10.97 38.98 15.14
CA THR A 46 11.43 40.08 16.00
C THR A 46 12.16 39.49 17.19
N VAL A 47 13.39 39.94 17.42
CA VAL A 47 14.28 39.39 18.45
C VAL A 47 14.49 40.40 19.57
N MET A 48 14.69 41.66 19.20
CA MET A 48 14.94 42.77 20.13
C MET A 48 14.18 44.02 19.67
N ASN A 49 14.20 45.05 20.49
CA ASN A 49 13.71 46.38 20.17
C ASN A 49 14.80 47.43 20.48
N ALA A 50 15.04 48.33 19.54
CA ALA A 50 15.87 49.50 19.73
C ALA A 50 15.02 50.65 20.28
N THR A 51 15.27 51.05 21.53
CA THR A 51 14.41 52.00 22.24
C THR A 51 14.59 53.45 21.78
N ASN A 52 15.77 53.81 21.27
CA ASN A 52 16.11 55.16 20.83
C ASN A 52 16.93 55.11 19.55
N GLY A 53 16.69 56.04 18.62
CA GLY A 53 17.57 56.21 17.47
C GLY A 53 18.91 56.79 17.91
N LYS A 54 19.99 56.04 17.75
CA LYS A 54 21.34 56.46 18.18
C LYS A 54 22.37 56.19 17.08
N LYS A 55 23.54 56.81 17.26
CA LYS A 55 24.75 56.41 16.53
C LYS A 55 25.20 55.06 17.06
N TRP A 56 25.76 54.22 16.19
CA TRP A 56 26.43 52.99 16.61
C TRP A 56 27.61 53.31 17.54
N ASP A 57 27.90 52.39 18.48
CA ASP A 57 29.10 52.49 19.30
C ASP A 57 30.33 52.23 18.42
N LYS A 58 31.29 53.16 18.45
CA LYS A 58 32.50 53.10 17.62
C LYS A 58 33.49 52.03 18.07
N HIS A 59 33.27 51.43 19.25
CA HIS A 59 34.19 50.47 19.84
C HIS A 59 33.60 49.06 19.98
N ASN A 60 32.36 48.84 19.54
CA ASN A 60 31.67 47.58 19.79
C ASN A 60 30.78 47.21 18.60
N ASP A 61 31.10 46.13 17.89
CA ASP A 61 30.19 45.59 16.88
C ASP A 61 29.02 44.87 17.58
N PRO A 62 27.76 45.08 17.14
CA PRO A 62 26.62 44.37 17.70
C PRO A 62 26.75 42.87 17.51
N ALA A 63 26.76 42.12 18.60
CA ALA A 63 27.02 40.70 18.64
C ALA A 63 26.03 39.95 19.54
N MET A 64 25.82 38.66 19.25
CA MET A 64 25.06 37.76 20.10
C MET A 64 25.71 36.37 20.20
N TRP A 65 25.47 35.67 21.29
CA TRP A 65 26.01 34.33 21.55
C TRP A 65 25.12 33.53 22.50
N ALA A 66 25.25 32.21 22.45
CA ALA A 66 24.59 31.29 23.37
C ALA A 66 25.28 31.30 24.74
N THR A 67 24.50 31.30 25.82
CA THR A 67 25.04 31.41 27.19
C THR A 67 25.21 30.09 27.91
N SER A 68 24.48 29.04 27.51
CA SER A 68 24.37 27.82 28.30
C SER A 68 24.83 26.54 27.58
N SER A 69 24.78 26.50 26.24
CA SER A 69 25.05 25.28 25.48
C SER A 69 25.26 25.58 23.99
N GLN A 70 25.85 24.61 23.27
CA GLN A 70 25.87 24.56 21.81
C GLN A 70 24.68 23.78 21.21
N TYR A 71 23.73 23.37 22.05
CA TYR A 71 22.57 22.58 21.67
C TYR A 71 21.29 23.25 22.13
N PHE A 72 20.25 23.17 21.30
CA PHE A 72 18.88 23.39 21.75
C PHE A 72 18.42 22.16 22.53
N SER A 73 17.99 22.37 23.78
CA SER A 73 17.54 21.30 24.66
C SER A 73 16.03 21.16 24.62
N HIS A 74 15.52 19.95 24.44
CA HIS A 74 14.08 19.69 24.48
C HIS A 74 13.51 19.93 25.88
N THR A 75 12.43 20.71 26.00
CA THR A 75 11.91 21.19 27.30
C THR A 75 11.26 20.10 28.15
N SER A 76 10.79 19.02 27.53
CA SER A 76 10.01 17.96 28.19
C SER A 76 10.66 16.58 28.14
N HIS A 77 11.80 16.43 27.45
CA HIS A 77 12.47 15.15 27.26
C HIS A 77 13.97 15.34 27.47
N SER A 78 14.46 14.93 28.65
CA SER A 78 15.88 15.03 28.97
C SER A 78 16.72 14.22 27.99
N GLY A 79 17.84 14.77 27.53
CA GLY A 79 18.76 14.12 26.60
C GLY A 79 18.39 14.21 25.12
N VAL A 80 17.20 14.72 24.76
CA VAL A 80 16.84 15.02 23.37
C VAL A 80 17.36 16.42 23.01
N LEU A 81 18.34 16.46 22.11
CA LEU A 81 19.08 17.67 21.75
C LEU A 81 19.04 17.89 20.23
N LEU A 82 19.03 19.16 19.82
CA LEU A 82 19.34 19.54 18.44
C LEU A 82 20.60 20.41 18.44
N PRO A 83 21.59 20.17 17.56
CA PRO A 83 22.78 21.02 17.50
C PRO A 83 22.42 22.43 17.06
N ASN A 84 23.15 23.44 17.53
CA ASN A 84 22.97 24.84 17.11
C ASN A 84 23.03 25.04 15.58
N SER A 85 23.66 24.12 14.85
CA SER A 85 23.75 24.11 13.39
C SER A 85 22.43 23.82 12.69
N VAL A 86 21.39 23.36 13.40
CA VAL A 86 20.06 23.19 12.80
C VAL A 86 19.41 24.52 12.43
N LEU A 87 19.77 25.61 13.11
CA LEU A 87 19.14 26.92 12.96
C LEU A 87 20.20 27.99 12.70
N HIS A 88 20.19 28.48 11.47
CA HIS A 88 21.01 29.60 11.06
C HIS A 88 20.23 30.91 11.24
N TRP A 89 20.93 31.99 11.55
CA TRP A 89 20.34 33.31 11.72
C TRP A 89 21.14 34.37 10.95
N GLN A 90 20.48 35.44 10.54
CA GLN A 90 21.09 36.61 9.91
C GLN A 90 20.28 37.86 10.25
N PHE A 91 20.94 38.98 10.51
CA PHE A 91 20.26 40.26 10.71
C PHE A 91 19.41 40.62 9.47
N ASN A 92 18.17 41.07 9.69
CA ASN A 92 17.23 41.42 8.63
C ASN A 92 16.96 42.92 8.56
N SER A 93 16.48 43.51 9.65
CA SER A 93 16.08 44.93 9.67
C SER A 93 16.06 45.49 11.08
N ILE A 94 16.23 46.81 11.23
CA ILE A 94 16.05 47.55 12.49
C ILE A 94 15.18 48.77 12.26
N GLY A 95 14.18 49.00 13.12
CA GLY A 95 13.31 50.18 13.01
C GLY A 95 12.54 50.30 11.69
N GLY A 96 12.32 49.17 11.01
CA GLY A 96 11.68 49.11 9.69
C GLY A 96 12.62 49.34 8.50
N GLU A 97 13.92 49.50 8.73
CA GLU A 97 14.95 49.64 7.70
C GLU A 97 15.69 48.33 7.48
N ASP A 98 15.71 47.84 6.23
CA ASP A 98 16.35 46.59 5.85
C ASP A 98 17.88 46.71 5.82
N ALA A 99 18.56 45.63 6.22
CA ALA A 99 20.01 45.53 6.17
C ALA A 99 20.53 45.32 4.74
N PRO A 100 21.70 45.86 4.37
CA PRO A 100 22.52 46.80 5.15
C PRO A 100 21.89 48.20 5.18
N LEU A 101 21.97 48.86 6.34
CA LEU A 101 21.35 50.17 6.59
C LEU A 101 22.08 51.31 5.87
N GLN A 102 23.38 51.15 5.59
CA GLN A 102 24.20 52.15 4.90
C GLN A 102 25.18 51.51 3.92
N ASN A 103 25.55 52.25 2.87
CA ASN A 103 26.41 51.80 1.76
C ASN A 103 27.84 51.34 2.14
N LYS A 104 28.23 51.43 3.42
CA LYS A 104 29.54 50.98 3.94
C LYS A 104 29.44 50.03 5.13
N ASP A 105 28.22 49.66 5.52
CA ASP A 105 28.03 48.75 6.61
C ASP A 105 28.25 47.31 6.11
N GLY A 106 28.87 46.47 6.93
CA GLY A 106 29.06 45.06 6.64
C GLY A 106 27.90 44.23 7.20
N LEU A 107 27.37 43.32 6.39
CA LEU A 107 26.36 42.35 6.81
C LEU A 107 26.97 40.95 6.75
N PRO A 108 27.26 40.31 7.91
CA PRO A 108 27.61 38.90 7.95
C PRO A 108 26.58 38.03 7.21
N GLY A 109 27.03 36.90 6.66
CA GLY A 109 26.14 35.87 6.13
C GLY A 109 25.30 35.20 7.23
N PHE A 110 24.60 34.12 6.88
CA PHE A 110 23.95 33.27 7.87
C PHE A 110 24.97 32.64 8.82
N GLN A 111 24.72 32.76 10.11
CA GLN A 111 25.57 32.25 11.20
C GLN A 111 24.80 31.21 12.02
N THR A 112 25.52 30.34 12.71
CA THR A 112 24.97 29.46 13.76
C THR A 112 25.32 30.05 15.12
N PHE A 113 24.53 29.73 16.16
CA PHE A 113 24.83 30.21 17.52
C PHE A 113 26.08 29.54 18.07
N THR A 114 27.09 30.30 18.48
CA THR A 114 28.24 29.78 19.24
C THR A 114 28.23 30.31 20.67
N MET A 115 29.10 29.77 21.53
CA MET A 115 29.29 30.28 22.89
C MET A 115 30.19 31.53 22.95
N SER A 116 30.72 31.95 21.81
CA SER A 116 31.55 33.15 21.67
C SER A 116 30.76 34.26 20.98
N PRO A 117 30.98 35.54 21.31
CA PRO A 117 30.30 36.65 20.64
C PRO A 117 30.49 36.59 19.12
N GLN A 118 29.38 36.62 18.38
CA GLN A 118 29.35 36.71 16.93
C GLN A 118 28.67 38.00 16.51
N ALA A 119 29.43 38.86 15.83
CA ALA A 119 28.90 40.09 15.27
C ALA A 119 27.78 39.76 14.28
N TRP A 120 26.62 40.38 14.46
CA TRP A 120 25.48 40.26 13.54
C TRP A 120 25.37 41.45 12.58
N TYR A 121 26.16 42.51 12.81
CA TYR A 121 26.27 43.68 11.95
C TYR A 121 27.63 44.37 12.14
N TYR A 122 28.19 44.95 11.08
CA TYR A 122 29.41 45.77 11.13
C TYR A 122 29.07 47.21 10.74
N PRO A 123 28.64 48.04 11.68
CA PRO A 123 28.24 49.41 11.38
C PRO A 123 29.44 50.30 11.02
N HIS A 124 29.28 51.20 10.06
CA HIS A 124 30.25 52.26 9.83
C HIS A 124 30.32 53.19 11.07
N PRO A 125 31.49 53.71 11.47
CA PRO A 125 31.64 54.53 12.70
C PRO A 125 30.80 55.83 12.77
N SER A 126 30.22 56.26 11.65
CA SER A 126 29.29 57.39 11.57
C SER A 126 27.83 56.99 11.40
N GLY A 127 27.56 55.68 11.33
CA GLY A 127 26.25 55.13 11.06
C GLY A 127 25.26 55.35 12.20
N ARG A 128 23.99 55.23 11.87
CA ARG A 128 22.85 55.37 12.79
C ARG A 128 21.84 54.27 12.49
N TYR A 129 21.03 53.95 13.48
CA TYR A 129 19.86 53.09 13.31
C TYR A 129 18.60 53.80 13.79
N ASN A 130 17.47 53.44 13.19
CA ASN A 130 16.15 53.91 13.61
C ASN A 130 15.67 53.10 14.84
N PRO A 131 14.94 53.74 15.79
CA PRO A 131 14.32 52.99 16.87
C PRO A 131 13.24 52.05 16.32
N GLY A 132 12.97 50.96 17.03
CA GLY A 132 11.93 49.99 16.69
C GLY A 132 12.43 48.55 16.66
N ASN A 133 11.65 47.66 16.06
CA ASN A 133 11.92 46.22 16.09
C ASN A 133 13.22 45.88 15.36
N ILE A 134 14.02 45.04 15.99
CA ILE A 134 15.20 44.39 15.41
C ILE A 134 14.77 42.98 15.02
N THR A 135 14.78 42.69 13.73
CA THR A 135 14.36 41.39 13.20
C THR A 135 15.52 40.63 12.58
N PHE A 136 15.41 39.32 12.61
CA PHE A 136 16.41 38.39 12.06
C PHE A 136 15.71 37.37 11.16
N LYS A 137 16.37 37.03 10.04
CA LYS A 137 16.04 35.86 9.23
C LYS A 137 16.56 34.64 9.96
N PHE A 138 15.72 33.62 10.08
CA PHE A 138 16.05 32.31 10.62
C PHE A 138 15.86 31.26 9.54
N LYS A 139 16.88 30.43 9.34
CA LYS A 139 16.93 29.44 8.26
C LYS A 139 17.30 28.07 8.80
N MET A 140 16.56 27.04 8.41
CA MET A 140 16.93 25.65 8.57
C MET A 140 17.21 25.04 7.20
N PRO A 141 18.47 24.80 6.83
CA PRO A 141 18.83 24.18 5.55
C PRO A 141 18.18 22.80 5.40
N ALA A 142 17.83 22.40 4.17
CA ALA A 142 17.26 21.08 3.87
C ALA A 142 18.02 19.90 4.51
N SER A 143 19.36 19.96 4.51
CA SER A 143 20.23 18.91 5.06
C SER A 143 20.08 18.70 6.57
N VAL A 144 19.58 19.69 7.32
CA VAL A 144 19.42 19.54 8.78
C VAL A 144 18.24 18.64 9.11
N PHE A 145 17.22 18.59 8.26
CA PHE A 145 16.06 17.70 8.43
C PHE A 145 16.42 16.23 8.19
N LEU A 146 17.30 15.96 7.22
CA LEU A 146 17.77 14.60 6.91
C LEU A 146 18.70 14.02 8.00
N ASN A 147 19.50 14.89 8.63
CA ASN A 147 20.59 14.47 9.53
C ASN A 147 20.25 14.51 11.02
N ASN A 148 19.05 14.98 11.39
CA ASN A 148 18.64 15.13 12.79
C ASN A 148 17.26 14.52 13.03
N THR A 149 16.94 14.31 14.29
CA THR A 149 15.65 13.78 14.76
C THR A 149 14.85 14.87 15.45
N PHE A 150 13.74 15.29 14.84
CA PHE A 150 12.86 16.32 15.37
C PHE A 150 11.68 15.69 16.12
N VAL A 151 11.81 15.57 17.43
CA VAL A 151 10.73 15.12 18.33
C VAL A 151 9.80 16.29 18.62
N ALA A 152 8.50 16.05 18.64
CA ALA A 152 7.50 17.09 18.88
C ALA A 152 7.64 17.71 20.27
N GLY A 153 7.59 19.04 20.31
CA GLY A 153 7.78 19.86 21.51
C GLY A 153 8.65 21.06 21.24
N ASN A 154 9.12 21.70 22.31
CA ASN A 154 9.92 22.91 22.23
C ASN A 154 11.38 22.58 22.55
N TYR A 155 12.28 23.11 21.73
CA TYR A 155 13.72 23.08 21.96
C TYR A 155 14.23 24.48 22.24
N THR A 156 14.92 24.68 23.36
CA THR A 156 15.27 26.01 23.85
C THR A 156 16.79 26.21 23.88
N LEU A 157 17.22 27.39 23.44
CA LEU A 157 18.59 27.88 23.58
C LEU A 157 18.59 29.29 24.17
N ALA A 158 19.33 29.50 25.25
CA ALA A 158 19.48 30.81 25.87
C ALA A 158 20.56 31.63 25.14
N VAL A 159 20.23 32.86 24.76
CA VAL A 159 21.06 33.78 23.98
C VAL A 159 21.17 35.11 24.70
N THR A 160 22.33 35.76 24.58
CA THR A 160 22.57 37.11 25.10
C THR A 160 23.27 37.97 24.04
N GLN A 161 23.37 39.28 24.30
CA GLN A 161 23.87 40.28 23.37
C GLN A 161 24.69 41.39 24.09
N ASN A 162 25.58 42.09 23.39
CA ASN A 162 26.56 43.04 23.96
C ASN A 162 26.20 44.53 23.88
N TYR A 163 24.97 44.88 23.52
CA TYR A 163 24.41 46.24 23.42
C TYR A 163 23.36 46.47 24.52
N ASP A 164 23.76 46.30 25.78
CA ASP A 164 22.91 46.59 26.94
C ASP A 164 22.56 48.10 27.01
N GLY A 165 21.34 48.41 27.44
CA GLY A 165 20.79 49.77 27.53
C GLY A 165 20.25 50.36 26.22
N ASP A 166 20.69 49.86 25.07
CA ASP A 166 20.21 50.30 23.75
C ASP A 166 19.19 49.32 23.15
N PHE A 167 19.44 48.01 23.30
CA PHE A 167 18.58 46.94 22.79
C PHE A 167 17.97 46.12 23.92
N THR A 168 16.66 45.92 23.87
CA THR A 168 15.93 45.11 24.84
C THR A 168 15.18 43.95 24.17
N PRO A 169 15.19 42.74 24.74
CA PRO A 169 15.92 42.33 25.95
C PRO A 169 17.42 42.06 25.70
N VAL A 170 18.23 42.10 26.77
CA VAL A 170 19.66 41.69 26.73
C VAL A 170 19.83 40.19 26.64
N SER A 171 18.94 39.44 27.30
CA SER A 171 18.93 37.97 27.25
C SER A 171 17.54 37.48 26.89
N PHE A 172 17.48 36.49 26.02
CA PHE A 172 16.23 35.88 25.55
C PHE A 172 16.46 34.41 25.22
N ASN A 173 15.38 33.66 25.09
CA ASN A 173 15.45 32.31 24.56
C ASN A 173 15.07 32.27 23.09
N VAL A 174 15.81 31.50 22.30
CA VAL A 174 15.39 31.05 20.98
C VAL A 174 14.77 29.67 21.14
N ILE A 175 13.51 29.56 20.73
CA ILE A 175 12.68 28.35 20.88
C ILE A 175 12.34 27.83 19.49
N ILE A 176 12.74 26.60 19.19
CA ILE A 176 12.28 25.85 18.02
C ILE A 176 11.08 25.02 18.48
N SER A 177 9.91 25.27 17.90
CA SER A 177 8.69 24.52 18.19
C SER A 177 8.39 23.53 17.07
N VAL A 178 8.43 22.25 17.40
CA VAL A 178 8.13 21.13 16.51
C VAL A 178 6.71 20.63 16.80
N PRO A 179 5.76 20.68 15.85
CA PRO A 179 4.40 20.22 16.07
C PRO A 179 4.34 18.69 16.19
N LYS A 180 3.33 18.17 16.89
CA LYS A 180 2.96 16.75 16.81
C LYS A 180 2.35 16.47 15.45
N ALA A 181 2.95 15.57 14.67
CA ALA A 181 2.49 15.24 13.34
C ALA A 181 2.87 13.81 12.96
N ILE A 182 1.99 13.16 12.19
CA ILE A 182 2.21 11.87 11.53
C ILE A 182 1.50 11.96 10.18
N TRP A 183 2.17 11.69 9.06
CA TRP A 183 1.57 11.66 7.71
C TRP A 183 2.11 10.52 6.86
N TRP A 184 1.24 9.89 6.07
CA TRP A 184 1.69 9.08 4.93
C TRP A 184 2.32 10.00 3.87
N LEU A 185 3.60 9.78 3.57
CA LEU A 185 4.33 10.51 2.54
C LEU A 185 4.24 9.81 1.18
N THR A 186 4.07 8.49 1.18
CA THR A 186 3.69 7.73 0.01
C THR A 186 2.29 7.18 0.19
N ALA A 187 1.54 7.14 -0.92
CA ALA A 187 0.20 6.60 -0.96
C ALA A 187 0.12 5.62 -2.12
N ASN A 188 -0.13 4.34 -1.81
CA ASN A 188 -0.70 3.43 -2.78
C ASN A 188 -2.19 3.30 -2.47
N ASN A 189 -3.03 3.67 -3.42
CA ASN A 189 -4.48 3.69 -3.23
C ASN A 189 -5.15 2.45 -3.84
N SER A 190 -4.44 1.69 -4.67
CA SER A 190 -5.04 0.54 -5.34
C SER A 190 -4.03 -0.56 -5.67
N VAL A 191 -4.44 -1.82 -5.50
CA VAL A 191 -3.67 -3.00 -5.88
C VAL A 191 -4.53 -3.87 -6.79
N TYR A 192 -3.95 -4.25 -7.93
CA TYR A 192 -4.58 -5.16 -8.89
C TYR A 192 -3.72 -6.41 -9.05
N ARG A 193 -4.36 -7.58 -9.01
CA ARG A 193 -3.73 -8.89 -9.25
C ARG A 193 -4.56 -9.66 -10.25
N GLN A 194 -3.90 -10.22 -11.27
CA GLN A 194 -4.53 -11.11 -12.23
C GLN A 194 -4.03 -12.54 -12.01
N ILE A 195 -4.96 -13.49 -11.96
CA ILE A 195 -4.68 -14.92 -11.96
C ILE A 195 -5.09 -15.46 -13.31
N ASN A 196 -4.12 -15.99 -14.06
CA ASN A 196 -4.28 -16.40 -15.45
C ASN A 196 -3.63 -17.75 -15.78
N SER A 197 -3.26 -18.52 -14.76
CA SER A 197 -2.74 -19.86 -14.93
C SER A 197 -3.18 -20.79 -13.81
N LEU A 198 -3.63 -21.99 -14.18
CA LEU A 198 -3.91 -23.08 -13.24
C LEU A 198 -2.69 -23.44 -12.40
N ASN A 199 -1.47 -23.22 -12.94
CA ASN A 199 -0.25 -23.48 -12.20
C ASN A 199 -0.13 -22.60 -10.95
N GLN A 200 -0.71 -21.39 -10.90
CA GLN A 200 -0.68 -20.55 -9.69
C GLN A 200 -1.42 -21.19 -8.50
N TYR A 201 -2.35 -22.12 -8.76
CA TYR A 201 -3.02 -22.91 -7.73
C TYR A 201 -2.26 -24.19 -7.39
N ARG A 202 -1.53 -24.76 -8.36
CA ARG A 202 -0.75 -26.00 -8.20
C ARG A 202 0.61 -25.74 -7.53
N SER A 203 1.39 -24.83 -8.10
CA SER A 203 2.72 -24.43 -7.65
C SER A 203 2.65 -23.19 -6.75
N GLY A 204 3.27 -23.29 -5.59
CA GLY A 204 3.30 -22.22 -4.59
C GLY A 204 3.89 -22.72 -3.29
N GLY A 205 4.49 -21.81 -2.52
CA GLY A 205 4.87 -22.04 -1.13
C GLY A 205 3.64 -22.22 -0.24
N THR A 206 3.80 -22.08 1.08
CA THR A 206 2.69 -22.23 2.04
C THR A 206 1.62 -21.14 1.94
N GLN A 207 1.90 -20.04 1.25
CA GLN A 207 1.03 -18.87 1.12
C GLN A 207 1.19 -18.19 -0.24
N VAL A 208 0.13 -17.50 -0.66
CA VAL A 208 0.12 -16.59 -1.82
C VAL A 208 0.14 -15.16 -1.28
N GLN A 209 1.00 -14.31 -1.82
CA GLN A 209 1.23 -12.95 -1.34
C GLN A 209 1.10 -11.92 -2.45
N ALA A 210 0.67 -10.72 -2.07
CA ALA A 210 0.66 -9.54 -2.91
C ALA A 210 1.28 -8.36 -2.14
N SER A 211 2.33 -7.77 -2.69
CA SER A 211 2.84 -6.49 -2.19
C SER A 211 1.77 -5.41 -2.36
N LEU A 212 1.59 -4.59 -1.32
CA LEU A 212 0.76 -3.39 -1.31
C LEU A 212 1.57 -2.13 -1.68
N GLY A 213 2.87 -2.27 -1.96
CA GLY A 213 3.78 -1.18 -2.27
C GLY A 213 4.65 -0.78 -1.07
N ASP A 214 5.54 0.17 -1.33
CA ASP A 214 6.48 0.70 -0.35
C ASP A 214 5.87 1.95 0.29
N PHE A 215 5.82 1.94 1.61
CA PHE A 215 5.21 2.98 2.41
C PHE A 215 6.27 3.78 3.17
N VAL A 216 6.07 5.09 3.20
CA VAL A 216 6.85 6.01 3.99
C VAL A 216 5.91 6.84 4.83
N ILE A 217 6.15 6.88 6.15
CA ILE A 217 5.43 7.73 7.10
C ILE A 217 6.41 8.75 7.65
N GLY A 218 6.06 10.03 7.58
CA GLY A 218 6.74 11.10 8.31
C GLY A 218 6.14 11.22 9.69
N ASN A 219 6.97 11.29 10.74
CA ASN A 219 6.51 11.39 12.13
C ASN A 219 7.43 12.26 13.00
N THR A 220 6.84 13.08 13.88
CA THR A 220 7.54 13.80 14.98
C THR A 220 7.18 13.26 16.36
N VAL A 221 6.30 12.26 16.41
CA VAL A 221 5.92 11.50 17.60
C VAL A 221 6.01 10.02 17.31
N ASP A 222 6.19 9.19 18.33
CA ASP A 222 6.12 7.75 18.16
C ASP A 222 4.71 7.33 17.76
N PHE A 223 4.59 6.28 16.95
CA PHE A 223 3.31 5.83 16.44
C PHE A 223 3.17 4.30 16.41
N LYS A 224 1.91 3.88 16.26
CA LYS A 224 1.48 2.50 16.06
C LYS A 224 0.75 2.40 14.72
N LEU A 225 0.96 1.28 14.03
CA LEU A 225 0.29 0.97 12.77
C LEU A 225 -0.96 0.14 13.05
N PHE A 226 -2.11 0.68 12.66
CA PHE A 226 -3.40 0.01 12.73
C PHE A 226 -3.91 -0.34 11.34
N GLY A 227 -4.67 -1.43 11.26
CA GLY A 227 -5.30 -1.89 10.03
C GLY A 227 -6.69 -2.46 10.28
N LYS A 228 -7.55 -2.33 9.27
CA LYS A 228 -8.80 -3.07 9.15
C LYS A 228 -9.17 -3.23 7.69
N SER A 229 -10.22 -3.99 7.46
CA SER A 229 -10.96 -3.99 6.20
C SER A 229 -12.19 -3.10 6.31
N ALA A 230 -12.65 -2.54 5.19
CA ALA A 230 -13.87 -1.74 5.16
C ALA A 230 -15.14 -2.58 5.46
N SER A 231 -15.10 -3.89 5.17
CA SER A 231 -16.20 -4.85 5.37
C SER A 231 -15.68 -6.18 5.91
N SER A 232 -16.53 -6.96 6.60
CA SER A 232 -16.23 -8.34 7.02
C SER A 232 -16.18 -9.33 5.85
N THR A 233 -16.51 -8.89 4.64
CA THR A 233 -16.59 -9.71 3.44
C THR A 233 -15.78 -9.13 2.28
N ILE A 234 -15.20 -10.04 1.50
CA ILE A 234 -14.69 -9.78 0.15
C ILE A 234 -15.86 -9.90 -0.80
N GLN A 235 -16.07 -8.87 -1.63
CA GLN A 235 -17.09 -8.90 -2.68
C GLN A 235 -16.57 -9.72 -3.85
N PHE A 236 -17.38 -10.63 -4.36
CA PHE A 236 -17.08 -11.44 -5.53
C PHE A 236 -18.16 -11.24 -6.59
N THR A 237 -17.72 -11.07 -7.83
CA THR A 237 -18.60 -11.08 -9.01
C THR A 237 -18.03 -12.08 -9.99
N SER A 238 -18.77 -13.13 -10.31
CA SER A 238 -18.31 -14.13 -11.27
C SER A 238 -18.12 -13.51 -12.65
N SER A 239 -17.39 -14.20 -13.53
CA SER A 239 -17.24 -13.84 -14.95
C SER A 239 -18.57 -13.65 -15.68
N LYS A 240 -19.67 -14.23 -15.17
CA LYS A 240 -21.04 -14.12 -15.69
C LYS A 240 -21.89 -13.06 -14.99
N GLY A 241 -21.33 -12.33 -14.03
CA GLY A 241 -22.03 -11.27 -13.29
C GLY A 241 -22.81 -11.75 -12.07
N VAL A 242 -22.65 -13.00 -11.63
CA VAL A 242 -23.30 -13.49 -10.40
C VAL A 242 -22.54 -12.96 -9.19
N GLU A 243 -23.25 -12.31 -8.27
CA GLU A 243 -22.67 -11.76 -7.05
C GLU A 243 -22.53 -12.82 -5.95
N GLY A 244 -21.49 -12.68 -5.15
CA GLY A 244 -21.22 -13.51 -3.99
C GLY A 244 -20.24 -12.85 -3.02
N THR A 245 -19.94 -13.55 -1.93
CA THR A 245 -19.00 -13.04 -0.93
C THR A 245 -18.04 -14.12 -0.44
N ARG A 246 -16.86 -13.70 0.04
CA ARG A 246 -15.93 -14.53 0.83
C ARG A 246 -15.65 -13.86 2.19
N ASN A 247 -15.22 -14.62 3.18
CA ASN A 247 -14.85 -14.07 4.49
C ASN A 247 -13.53 -13.29 4.37
N ILE A 248 -13.45 -12.07 4.92
CA ILE A 248 -12.20 -11.29 4.90
C ILE A 248 -11.10 -11.85 5.81
N ALA A 249 -11.47 -12.63 6.83
CA ALA A 249 -10.54 -13.16 7.82
C ALA A 249 -9.51 -14.16 7.25
N ILE A 250 -9.72 -14.64 6.02
CA ILE A 250 -8.75 -15.49 5.30
C ILE A 250 -7.55 -14.69 4.76
N VAL A 251 -7.68 -13.36 4.66
CA VAL A 251 -6.62 -12.46 4.19
C VAL A 251 -5.88 -11.90 5.40
N ASN A 252 -4.58 -12.15 5.45
CA ASN A 252 -3.68 -11.54 6.42
C ASN A 252 -3.06 -10.27 5.86
N LEU A 253 -2.86 -9.27 6.73
CA LEU A 253 -2.04 -8.11 6.47
C LEU A 253 -0.75 -8.23 7.30
N GLY A 254 0.38 -7.92 6.70
CA GLY A 254 1.68 -7.90 7.36
C GLY A 254 2.66 -7.00 6.62
N GLY A 255 3.94 -7.09 6.96
CA GLY A 255 4.99 -6.31 6.31
C GLY A 255 6.36 -6.99 6.35
N ASP A 256 7.37 -6.32 5.82
CA ASP A 256 8.78 -6.73 5.88
C ASP A 256 9.53 -6.22 7.12
N ASN A 257 9.00 -5.19 7.76
CA ASN A 257 9.55 -4.63 8.99
C ASN A 257 9.18 -5.50 10.20
N LEU A 258 10.17 -5.82 11.04
CA LEU A 258 9.99 -6.66 12.24
C LEU A 258 9.02 -6.07 13.27
N LYS A 259 8.76 -4.75 13.21
CA LYS A 259 7.75 -4.07 14.02
C LYS A 259 6.32 -4.31 13.53
N ILE A 260 6.11 -5.02 12.42
CA ILE A 260 4.79 -5.29 11.83
C ILE A 260 4.44 -6.76 11.98
N ASN A 261 3.48 -7.06 12.85
CA ASN A 261 2.89 -8.39 12.98
C ASN A 261 2.08 -8.75 11.72
N THR A 262 2.07 -10.03 11.38
CA THR A 262 1.14 -10.56 10.37
C THR A 262 -0.13 -11.06 11.06
N LEU A 263 -1.26 -10.43 10.80
CA LEU A 263 -2.54 -10.75 11.44
C LEU A 263 -3.68 -10.84 10.41
N PRO A 264 -4.73 -11.64 10.65
CA PRO A 264 -5.89 -11.69 9.79
C PRO A 264 -6.66 -10.36 9.81
N LEU A 265 -7.12 -9.91 8.65
CA LEU A 265 -7.98 -8.75 8.53
C LEU A 265 -9.33 -8.97 9.20
N SER A 266 -9.94 -7.87 9.64
CA SER A 266 -11.29 -7.82 10.19
C SER A 266 -11.92 -6.47 9.90
N ASN A 267 -13.23 -6.31 10.11
CA ASN A 267 -13.91 -5.01 10.00
C ASN A 267 -13.68 -4.07 11.20
N SER A 268 -13.04 -4.58 12.27
CA SER A 268 -12.56 -3.80 13.41
C SER A 268 -11.08 -3.47 13.29
N TRP A 269 -10.68 -2.32 13.84
CA TRP A 269 -9.27 -1.91 13.94
C TRP A 269 -8.47 -2.90 14.78
N LYS A 270 -7.33 -3.34 14.25
CA LYS A 270 -6.32 -4.12 14.96
C LYS A 270 -5.00 -3.36 14.96
N ASP A 271 -4.26 -3.48 16.06
CA ASP A 271 -2.88 -3.01 16.15
C ASP A 271 -1.98 -4.05 15.46
N PHE A 272 -1.32 -3.64 14.37
CA PHE A 272 -0.34 -4.45 13.65
C PHE A 272 1.08 -4.17 14.14
N THR A 273 1.27 -3.23 15.06
CA THR A 273 2.56 -2.98 15.69
C THR A 273 2.92 -4.17 16.58
N ALA A 274 4.19 -4.59 16.52
CA ALA A 274 4.74 -5.61 17.40
C ALA A 274 4.98 -5.04 18.82
N SER A 275 5.90 -5.61 19.59
CA SER A 275 6.18 -5.17 20.97
C SER A 275 6.70 -3.73 21.07
N ASP A 276 7.35 -3.22 20.02
CA ASP A 276 7.98 -1.90 20.00
C ASP A 276 7.30 -0.96 19.00
N ASN A 277 7.08 0.29 19.40
CA ASN A 277 6.49 1.33 18.56
C ASN A 277 7.42 1.73 17.40
N PHE A 278 6.83 2.36 16.39
CA PHE A 278 7.61 3.13 15.42
C PHE A 278 8.06 4.42 16.09
N ASN A 279 9.37 4.58 16.26
CA ASN A 279 9.93 5.71 16.97
C ASN A 279 10.19 6.87 16.00
N VAL A 280 10.40 8.06 16.54
CA VAL A 280 10.97 9.17 15.76
C VAL A 280 12.45 8.88 15.50
N GLU A 281 12.81 8.65 14.24
CA GLU A 281 14.18 8.37 13.80
C GLU A 281 14.80 9.59 13.10
N SER A 282 16.10 9.53 12.75
CA SER A 282 16.71 10.53 11.87
C SER A 282 15.96 10.62 10.55
N ASP A 283 15.90 11.80 9.93
CA ASP A 283 15.05 12.09 8.75
C ASP A 283 13.54 12.10 9.08
N ASN A 284 13.14 11.82 10.33
CA ASN A 284 11.74 11.83 10.76
C ASN A 284 10.83 10.95 9.89
N ARG A 285 11.38 9.90 9.26
CA ARG A 285 10.70 9.02 8.33
C ARG A 285 10.88 7.57 8.72
N ASN A 286 9.79 6.81 8.65
CA ASN A 286 9.78 5.36 8.79
C ASN A 286 9.36 4.74 7.46
N SER A 287 10.18 3.85 6.90
CA SER A 287 9.92 3.18 5.62
C SER A 287 9.73 1.67 5.81
N PHE A 288 8.74 1.09 5.13
CA PHE A 288 8.44 -0.35 5.19
C PHE A 288 7.56 -0.76 4.01
N GLN A 289 7.52 -2.06 3.70
CA GLN A 289 6.61 -2.64 2.73
C GLN A 289 5.47 -3.35 3.46
N LEU A 290 4.24 -3.16 2.97
CA LEU A 290 3.08 -3.93 3.40
C LEU A 290 2.71 -5.01 2.38
N LYS A 291 2.17 -6.12 2.87
CA LYS A 291 1.78 -7.28 2.07
C LYS A 291 0.44 -7.82 2.53
N ALA A 292 -0.42 -8.18 1.58
CA ALA A 292 -1.57 -9.03 1.83
C ALA A 292 -1.20 -10.47 1.50
N SER A 293 -1.59 -11.43 2.34
CA SER A 293 -1.34 -12.85 2.11
C SER A 293 -2.55 -13.71 2.44
N VAL A 294 -2.64 -14.86 1.76
CA VAL A 294 -3.64 -15.91 2.00
C VAL A 294 -2.92 -17.25 2.06
N SER A 295 -3.43 -18.21 2.83
CA SER A 295 -2.87 -19.56 2.81
C SER A 295 -3.06 -20.20 1.44
N LYS A 296 -2.22 -21.18 1.08
CA LYS A 296 -2.38 -21.92 -0.18
C LYS A 296 -3.75 -22.60 -0.28
N GLU A 297 -4.25 -23.11 0.83
CA GLU A 297 -5.54 -23.80 0.87
C GLU A 297 -6.70 -22.82 0.70
N ASP A 298 -6.68 -21.69 1.41
CA ASP A 298 -7.70 -20.64 1.25
C ASP A 298 -7.68 -20.05 -0.16
N PHE A 299 -6.49 -19.92 -0.77
CA PHE A 299 -6.37 -19.46 -2.15
C PHE A 299 -7.08 -20.39 -3.13
N LYS A 300 -6.90 -21.70 -2.99
CA LYS A 300 -7.58 -22.71 -3.81
C LYS A 300 -9.09 -22.75 -3.54
N THR A 301 -9.51 -22.64 -2.29
CA THR A 301 -10.91 -22.83 -1.93
C THR A 301 -11.75 -21.58 -2.16
N HIS A 302 -11.17 -20.39 -1.97
CA HIS A 302 -11.93 -19.14 -1.96
C HIS A 302 -11.64 -18.20 -3.14
N PHE A 303 -10.53 -18.39 -3.86
CA PHE A 303 -10.11 -17.55 -4.98
C PHE A 303 -9.88 -18.34 -6.28
N TYR A 304 -10.52 -19.51 -6.43
CA TYR A 304 -10.43 -20.31 -7.65
C TYR A 304 -11.44 -19.88 -8.71
N GLU A 305 -12.70 -19.67 -8.31
CA GLU A 305 -13.81 -19.32 -9.23
C GLU A 305 -13.48 -18.09 -10.08
N ALA A 306 -13.71 -18.18 -11.40
CA ALA A 306 -13.45 -17.09 -12.32
C ALA A 306 -14.34 -15.88 -12.04
N GLY A 307 -13.74 -14.71 -12.02
CA GLY A 307 -14.42 -13.47 -11.68
C GLY A 307 -13.52 -12.47 -10.97
N THR A 308 -14.15 -11.44 -10.43
CA THR A 308 -13.47 -10.34 -9.76
C THR A 308 -13.77 -10.34 -8.27
N TYR A 309 -12.72 -10.31 -7.45
CA TYR A 309 -12.77 -10.21 -6.00
C TYR A 309 -12.31 -8.80 -5.58
N LYS A 310 -13.09 -8.11 -4.76
CA LYS A 310 -12.82 -6.75 -4.30
C LYS A 310 -12.98 -6.60 -2.79
N PHE A 311 -12.06 -5.88 -2.19
CA PHE A 311 -12.16 -5.41 -0.80
C PHE A 311 -11.28 -4.18 -0.63
N GLN A 312 -11.47 -3.43 0.46
CA GLN A 312 -10.65 -2.27 0.79
C GLN A 312 -9.98 -2.49 2.14
N ILE A 313 -8.69 -2.17 2.21
CA ILE A 313 -7.90 -2.13 3.44
C ILE A 313 -7.85 -0.67 3.90
N ASN A 314 -8.20 -0.41 5.15
CA ASN A 314 -8.01 0.89 5.79
C ASN A 314 -6.84 0.76 6.77
N LEU A 315 -5.82 1.57 6.56
CA LEU A 315 -4.65 1.71 7.41
C LEU A 315 -4.78 3.00 8.22
N ASN A 316 -4.14 3.02 9.38
CA ASN A 316 -4.02 4.24 10.16
C ASN A 316 -2.73 4.23 10.98
N ALA A 317 -1.98 5.32 10.94
CA ALA A 317 -0.84 5.53 11.80
C ALA A 317 -1.26 6.46 12.94
N ASN A 318 -1.37 5.93 14.15
CA ASN A 318 -1.82 6.68 15.33
C ASN A 318 -0.65 6.97 16.24
N SER A 319 -0.54 8.20 16.75
CA SER A 319 0.44 8.50 17.79
C SER A 319 0.16 7.65 19.04
N THR A 320 1.21 7.33 19.77
CA THR A 320 1.10 6.50 21.00
C THR A 320 0.25 7.16 22.08
N ASP A 321 0.16 8.49 22.06
CA ASP A 321 -0.70 9.29 22.93
C ASP A 321 -2.11 9.58 22.34
N ASN A 322 -2.43 9.05 21.15
CA ASN A 322 -3.67 9.26 20.41
C ASN A 322 -4.00 10.73 20.08
N SER A 323 -3.03 11.63 20.12
CA SER A 323 -3.22 13.06 19.81
C SER A 323 -3.26 13.37 18.31
N THR A 324 -2.70 12.52 17.45
CA THR A 324 -2.72 12.68 16.00
C THR A 324 -2.78 11.33 15.30
N ALA A 325 -3.37 11.32 14.10
CA ALA A 325 -3.56 10.13 13.30
C ALA A 325 -3.43 10.43 11.81
N SER A 326 -3.03 9.45 11.02
CA SER A 326 -2.98 9.54 9.56
C SER A 326 -3.64 8.31 8.93
N PRO A 327 -4.90 8.40 8.48
CA PRO A 327 -5.57 7.31 7.78
C PRO A 327 -5.09 7.20 6.32
N GLN A 328 -5.12 5.98 5.77
CA GLN A 328 -4.84 5.67 4.36
C GLN A 328 -5.73 4.51 3.91
N ASN A 329 -6.26 4.58 2.69
CA ASN A 329 -7.13 3.54 2.14
C ASN A 329 -6.49 2.90 0.91
N ILE A 330 -6.65 1.58 0.77
CA ILE A 330 -6.13 0.79 -0.34
C ILE A 330 -7.25 -0.09 -0.89
N ASP A 331 -7.67 0.15 -2.13
CA ASP A 331 -8.59 -0.71 -2.85
C ASP A 331 -7.84 -1.92 -3.41
N PHE A 332 -8.30 -3.13 -3.11
CA PHE A 332 -7.68 -4.36 -3.54
C PHE A 332 -8.60 -5.09 -4.51
N THR A 333 -8.09 -5.43 -5.69
CA THR A 333 -8.81 -6.18 -6.72
C THR A 333 -8.00 -7.40 -7.17
N ILE A 334 -8.64 -8.57 -7.15
CA ILE A 334 -8.13 -9.79 -7.78
C ILE A 334 -9.05 -10.12 -8.95
N ASN A 335 -8.50 -10.31 -10.13
CA ASN A 335 -9.22 -10.77 -11.31
C ASN A 335 -8.73 -12.18 -11.68
N VAL A 336 -9.61 -13.15 -11.55
CA VAL A 336 -9.36 -14.54 -11.93
C VAL A 336 -10.00 -14.76 -13.29
N VAL A 337 -9.19 -15.02 -14.31
CA VAL A 337 -9.71 -15.26 -15.66
C VAL A 337 -10.31 -16.67 -15.75
N PRO A 338 -11.24 -16.91 -16.71
CA PRO A 338 -11.68 -18.26 -17.04
C PRO A 338 -10.51 -19.14 -17.48
N LEU A 339 -10.38 -20.32 -16.87
CA LEU A 339 -9.31 -21.29 -17.07
C LEU A 339 -9.88 -22.69 -17.16
N SER A 340 -9.42 -23.47 -18.13
CA SER A 340 -9.83 -24.87 -18.31
C SER A 340 -8.69 -25.72 -18.85
N GLU A 341 -8.60 -26.97 -18.40
CA GLU A 341 -7.61 -27.95 -18.84
C GLU A 341 -8.18 -29.37 -18.73
N ILE A 342 -8.02 -30.17 -19.79
CA ILE A 342 -8.26 -31.62 -19.78
C ILE A 342 -6.94 -32.29 -20.10
N THR A 343 -6.54 -33.25 -19.26
CA THR A 343 -5.40 -34.11 -19.52
C THR A 343 -5.83 -35.57 -19.48
N ILE A 344 -5.21 -36.38 -20.34
CA ILE A 344 -5.39 -37.83 -20.39
C ILE A 344 -4.08 -38.45 -19.93
N PRO A 345 -4.00 -39.04 -18.72
CA PRO A 345 -2.79 -39.72 -18.27
C PRO A 345 -2.44 -40.88 -19.20
N THR A 346 -1.15 -41.21 -19.29
CA THR A 346 -0.63 -42.23 -20.23
C THR A 346 -1.27 -43.61 -20.08
N SER A 347 -1.74 -43.96 -18.88
CA SER A 347 -2.47 -45.21 -18.58
C SER A 347 -3.88 -45.28 -19.19
N GLY A 348 -4.41 -44.18 -19.73
CA GLY A 348 -5.80 -44.05 -20.20
C GLY A 348 -5.99 -43.92 -21.72
N ASN A 349 -4.93 -44.10 -22.52
CA ASN A 349 -4.95 -43.74 -23.95
C ASN A 349 -5.63 -44.77 -24.88
N ALA A 350 -5.87 -45.99 -24.40
CA ALA A 350 -6.50 -47.03 -25.20
C ALA A 350 -7.47 -47.87 -24.37
N VAL A 351 -8.63 -48.17 -24.94
CA VAL A 351 -9.67 -49.01 -24.32
C VAL A 351 -10.02 -50.13 -25.29
N ASN A 352 -9.60 -51.34 -24.95
CA ASN A 352 -9.78 -52.50 -25.81
C ASN A 352 -10.97 -53.32 -25.33
N PHE A 353 -11.86 -53.72 -26.23
CA PHE A 353 -12.90 -54.73 -25.98
C PHE A 353 -12.57 -55.98 -26.78
N GLU A 354 -12.63 -57.15 -26.14
CA GLU A 354 -12.32 -58.42 -26.77
C GLU A 354 -13.57 -59.29 -26.82
N PHE A 355 -13.98 -59.73 -28.02
CA PHE A 355 -15.15 -60.59 -28.20
C PHE A 355 -14.73 -61.97 -28.72
N ASN A 356 -14.30 -62.82 -27.78
CA ASN A 356 -13.78 -64.17 -28.00
C ASN A 356 -14.71 -65.28 -27.48
N THR A 357 -15.67 -64.96 -26.61
CA THR A 357 -16.60 -65.93 -26.01
C THR A 357 -18.05 -65.61 -26.31
N ILE A 358 -18.91 -66.64 -26.28
CA ILE A 358 -20.36 -66.49 -26.48
C ILE A 358 -20.95 -65.49 -25.47
N ALA A 359 -20.54 -65.57 -24.20
CA ALA A 359 -21.02 -64.66 -23.15
C ALA A 359 -20.74 -63.19 -23.48
N GLN A 360 -19.57 -62.87 -24.03
CA GLN A 360 -19.25 -61.49 -24.44
C GLN A 360 -20.17 -60.97 -25.54
N TYR A 361 -20.56 -61.82 -26.49
CA TYR A 361 -21.53 -61.45 -27.53
C TYR A 361 -22.98 -61.40 -27.01
N GLN A 362 -23.34 -62.23 -26.02
CA GLN A 362 -24.69 -62.30 -25.46
C GLN A 362 -24.98 -61.19 -24.46
N ASP A 363 -24.06 -60.94 -23.52
CA ASP A 363 -24.25 -60.03 -22.39
C ASP A 363 -23.69 -58.62 -22.66
N GLY A 364 -22.84 -58.49 -23.68
CA GLY A 364 -22.05 -57.30 -23.91
C GLY A 364 -20.90 -57.17 -22.91
N GLN A 365 -20.31 -55.98 -22.87
CA GLN A 365 -19.13 -55.71 -22.03
C GLN A 365 -19.16 -54.29 -21.48
N THR A 366 -18.68 -54.14 -20.25
CA THR A 366 -18.42 -52.82 -19.65
C THR A 366 -16.99 -52.79 -19.13
N LYS A 367 -16.29 -51.68 -19.36
CA LYS A 367 -14.94 -51.41 -18.85
C LYS A 367 -14.90 -50.02 -18.24
N THR A 368 -14.42 -49.93 -17.00
CA THR A 368 -14.09 -48.66 -16.36
C THR A 368 -12.59 -48.46 -16.42
N ILE A 369 -12.16 -47.30 -16.89
CA ILE A 369 -10.75 -46.88 -16.85
C ILE A 369 -10.62 -45.85 -15.74
N ALA A 370 -9.93 -46.25 -14.66
CA ALA A 370 -9.70 -45.39 -13.51
C ALA A 370 -8.80 -44.21 -13.89
N ASN A 371 -9.12 -43.01 -13.39
CA ASN A 371 -8.36 -41.77 -13.58
C ASN A 371 -8.00 -41.51 -15.05
N GLN A 372 -8.91 -41.81 -15.99
CA GLN A 372 -8.61 -41.65 -17.41
C GLN A 372 -8.55 -40.18 -17.81
N LEU A 373 -9.35 -39.33 -17.19
CA LEU A 373 -9.28 -37.88 -17.38
C LEU A 373 -8.88 -37.23 -16.07
N MET A 374 -8.04 -36.21 -16.15
CA MET A 374 -7.84 -35.24 -15.09
C MET A 374 -8.27 -33.88 -15.63
N ILE A 375 -9.22 -33.25 -14.94
CA ILE A 375 -9.91 -32.05 -15.37
C ILE A 375 -9.70 -30.91 -14.38
N SER A 376 -9.52 -29.71 -14.92
CA SER A 376 -9.50 -28.46 -14.16
C SER A 376 -10.36 -27.44 -14.88
N ASN A 377 -11.29 -26.82 -14.16
CA ASN A 377 -12.13 -25.75 -14.67
C ASN A 377 -12.55 -24.85 -13.52
N ASN A 378 -12.36 -23.54 -13.65
CA ASN A 378 -12.73 -22.59 -12.60
C ASN A 378 -14.07 -21.87 -12.83
N GLU A 379 -14.85 -22.33 -13.80
CA GLU A 379 -16.22 -21.94 -14.06
C GLU A 379 -17.15 -23.14 -13.92
N THR A 380 -18.46 -22.88 -13.90
CA THR A 380 -19.44 -23.92 -14.18
C THR A 380 -19.25 -24.45 -15.60
N TYR A 381 -19.23 -25.77 -15.77
CA TYR A 381 -18.83 -26.37 -17.04
C TYR A 381 -19.71 -27.55 -17.46
N GLU A 382 -19.64 -27.88 -18.76
CA GLU A 382 -20.11 -29.14 -19.30
C GLU A 382 -18.92 -29.93 -19.84
N LEU A 383 -18.86 -31.21 -19.50
CA LEU A 383 -17.92 -32.15 -20.12
C LEU A 383 -18.67 -32.91 -21.22
N ASN A 384 -18.16 -32.81 -22.43
CA ASN A 384 -18.75 -33.40 -23.62
C ASN A 384 -17.85 -34.49 -24.18
N VAL A 385 -18.47 -35.51 -24.77
CA VAL A 385 -17.81 -36.59 -25.51
C VAL A 385 -18.37 -36.66 -26.94
N LYS A 386 -17.50 -36.93 -27.90
CA LYS A 386 -17.86 -37.24 -29.29
C LYS A 386 -16.84 -38.16 -29.93
N THR A 387 -17.09 -38.54 -31.17
CA THR A 387 -16.12 -39.21 -32.04
C THR A 387 -15.85 -38.44 -33.32
N ASP A 388 -14.77 -38.79 -34.02
CA ASP A 388 -14.38 -38.23 -35.31
C ASP A 388 -15.10 -38.87 -36.50
N ALA A 389 -15.77 -40.02 -36.33
CA ALA A 389 -16.43 -40.74 -37.41
C ALA A 389 -17.74 -41.43 -36.97
N PRO A 390 -18.75 -41.56 -37.84
CA PRO A 390 -20.00 -42.23 -37.51
C PRO A 390 -19.89 -43.77 -37.44
N PHE A 391 -18.79 -44.35 -37.92
CA PHE A 391 -18.51 -45.78 -37.90
C PHE A 391 -17.08 -46.04 -37.43
N PHE A 392 -16.85 -47.20 -36.83
CA PHE A 392 -15.51 -47.69 -36.51
C PHE A 392 -14.67 -47.90 -37.78
N ARG A 393 -13.35 -47.89 -37.63
CA ARG A 393 -12.40 -48.20 -38.70
C ARG A 393 -11.84 -49.59 -38.52
N LYS A 394 -11.94 -50.43 -39.55
CA LYS A 394 -11.29 -51.73 -39.65
C LYS A 394 -9.96 -51.55 -40.38
N SER A 395 -8.84 -51.81 -39.71
CA SER A 395 -7.49 -51.62 -40.27
C SER A 395 -7.28 -50.23 -40.90
N GLY A 396 -7.87 -49.18 -40.31
CA GLY A 396 -7.77 -47.79 -40.78
C GLY A 396 -8.83 -47.37 -41.81
N VAL A 397 -9.62 -48.31 -42.36
CA VAL A 397 -10.69 -48.02 -43.33
C VAL A 397 -12.05 -48.05 -42.64
N GLN A 398 -12.96 -47.14 -42.99
CA GLN A 398 -14.31 -47.12 -42.42
C GLN A 398 -15.03 -48.48 -42.59
N SER A 399 -15.66 -48.97 -41.52
CA SER A 399 -16.49 -50.18 -41.53
C SER A 399 -17.99 -49.83 -41.53
N ASP A 400 -18.83 -50.85 -41.41
CA ASP A 400 -20.28 -50.74 -41.23
C ASP A 400 -20.70 -50.90 -39.75
N VAL A 401 -19.75 -50.86 -38.81
CA VAL A 401 -19.99 -50.95 -37.37
C VAL A 401 -20.21 -49.53 -36.84
N PRO A 402 -21.44 -49.14 -36.44
CA PRO A 402 -21.74 -47.75 -36.08
C PRO A 402 -21.06 -47.35 -34.76
N SER A 403 -20.64 -46.10 -34.63
CA SER A 403 -20.01 -45.59 -33.40
C SER A 403 -20.93 -45.72 -32.17
N SER A 404 -22.25 -45.62 -32.40
CA SER A 404 -23.28 -45.63 -31.37
C SER A 404 -23.40 -46.96 -30.61
N ILE A 405 -22.72 -48.03 -31.05
CA ILE A 405 -22.62 -49.27 -30.26
C ILE A 405 -21.83 -49.06 -28.96
N LEU A 406 -20.92 -48.08 -28.95
CA LEU A 406 -20.10 -47.74 -27.81
C LEU A 406 -20.78 -46.60 -27.04
N GLN A 407 -21.09 -46.86 -25.80
CA GLN A 407 -21.59 -45.85 -24.87
C GLN A 407 -20.46 -45.42 -23.93
N VAL A 408 -20.40 -44.13 -23.64
CA VAL A 408 -19.40 -43.52 -22.76
C VAL A 408 -20.12 -42.81 -21.63
N GLY A 409 -19.61 -42.91 -20.40
CA GLY A 409 -20.13 -42.23 -19.24
C GLY A 409 -19.06 -42.11 -18.15
N ILE A 410 -19.44 -41.53 -17.02
CA ILE A 410 -18.58 -41.42 -15.84
C ILE A 410 -19.05 -42.47 -14.82
N GLU A 411 -18.11 -43.12 -14.16
CA GLU A 411 -18.44 -44.04 -13.08
C GLU A 411 -19.23 -43.34 -11.97
N GLY A 412 -20.35 -43.93 -11.54
CA GLY A 412 -21.27 -43.30 -10.58
C GLY A 412 -22.17 -42.20 -11.18
N GLY A 413 -22.00 -41.84 -12.46
CA GLY A 413 -22.84 -40.87 -13.16
C GLY A 413 -24.24 -41.40 -13.51
N SER A 414 -25.16 -40.46 -13.79
CA SER A 414 -26.59 -40.75 -13.99
C SER A 414 -26.94 -41.41 -15.33
N SER A 415 -26.07 -41.32 -16.36
CA SER A 415 -26.34 -41.93 -17.67
C SER A 415 -25.09 -42.10 -18.53
N ASN A 416 -24.99 -43.23 -19.24
CA ASN A 416 -24.08 -43.38 -20.36
C ASN A 416 -24.72 -42.79 -21.62
N VAL A 417 -23.90 -42.21 -22.50
CA VAL A 417 -24.36 -41.61 -23.77
C VAL A 417 -23.75 -42.36 -24.95
N ALA A 418 -24.54 -42.56 -26.02
CA ALA A 418 -24.12 -43.34 -27.19
C ALA A 418 -23.23 -42.50 -28.11
N LEU A 419 -22.00 -42.95 -28.38
CA LEU A 419 -21.00 -42.17 -29.09
C LEU A 419 -21.47 -41.77 -30.50
N SER A 420 -21.32 -40.48 -30.84
CA SER A 420 -21.69 -39.93 -32.14
C SER A 420 -20.73 -38.82 -32.57
N THR A 421 -20.80 -38.40 -33.83
CA THR A 421 -20.06 -37.22 -34.32
C THR A 421 -20.55 -35.90 -33.74
N THR A 422 -21.75 -35.89 -33.16
CA THR A 422 -22.31 -34.77 -32.41
C THR A 422 -21.90 -34.86 -30.94
N SER A 423 -21.51 -33.73 -30.35
CA SER A 423 -21.15 -33.66 -28.93
C SER A 423 -22.33 -34.05 -28.04
N GLN A 424 -22.05 -34.93 -27.07
CA GLN A 424 -23.00 -35.36 -26.06
C GLN A 424 -22.44 -35.08 -24.67
N LYS A 425 -23.30 -34.58 -23.77
CA LYS A 425 -22.91 -34.22 -22.41
C LYS A 425 -22.77 -35.47 -21.56
N ILE A 426 -21.65 -35.58 -20.85
CA ILE A 426 -21.42 -36.59 -19.80
C ILE A 426 -21.31 -35.98 -18.40
N ILE A 427 -21.04 -34.67 -18.32
CA ILE A 427 -21.29 -33.82 -17.13
C ILE A 427 -22.12 -32.64 -17.60
N ASN A 428 -23.20 -32.36 -16.87
CA ASN A 428 -24.04 -31.18 -17.07
C ASN A 428 -24.00 -30.35 -15.77
N ASN A 429 -23.70 -29.05 -15.87
CA ASN A 429 -23.54 -28.16 -14.73
C ASN A 429 -22.48 -28.63 -13.71
N GLY A 430 -21.30 -29.04 -14.18
CA GLY A 430 -20.15 -29.31 -13.31
C GLY A 430 -19.75 -28.05 -12.54
N THR A 431 -19.44 -28.18 -11.25
CA THR A 431 -18.95 -27.08 -10.42
C THR A 431 -17.47 -26.83 -10.65
N PRO A 432 -16.92 -25.64 -10.37
CA PRO A 432 -15.48 -25.40 -10.45
C PRO A 432 -14.66 -26.47 -9.69
N VAL A 433 -13.66 -27.05 -10.34
CA VAL A 433 -12.77 -28.10 -9.80
C VAL A 433 -11.34 -27.94 -10.28
N LEU A 434 -10.38 -28.28 -9.43
CA LEU A 434 -8.96 -28.29 -9.76
C LEU A 434 -8.42 -29.73 -9.64
N ASP A 435 -7.85 -30.25 -10.73
CA ASP A 435 -7.22 -31.57 -10.80
C ASP A 435 -8.14 -32.73 -10.40
N GLU A 436 -9.44 -32.64 -10.72
CA GLU A 436 -10.39 -33.72 -10.48
C GLU A 436 -10.11 -34.89 -11.44
N SER A 437 -9.89 -36.08 -10.87
CA SER A 437 -9.70 -37.31 -11.64
C SER A 437 -11.03 -38.01 -11.87
N LEU A 438 -11.32 -38.32 -13.13
CA LEU A 438 -12.56 -38.98 -13.55
C LEU A 438 -12.29 -40.40 -14.04
N ASN A 439 -13.08 -41.34 -13.50
CA ASN A 439 -13.17 -42.70 -13.99
C ASN A 439 -14.19 -42.75 -15.12
N ILE A 440 -13.76 -43.19 -16.30
CA ILE A 440 -14.63 -43.24 -17.47
C ILE A 440 -15.09 -44.67 -17.70
N LYS A 441 -16.40 -44.83 -17.86
CA LYS A 441 -17.06 -46.09 -18.14
C LYS A 441 -17.40 -46.19 -19.62
N TYR A 442 -16.96 -47.27 -20.23
CA TYR A 442 -17.29 -47.65 -21.60
C TYR A 442 -18.17 -48.89 -21.58
N THR A 443 -19.27 -48.86 -22.32
CA THR A 443 -20.23 -49.96 -22.36
C THR A 443 -20.60 -50.29 -23.80
N ILE A 444 -20.50 -51.56 -24.17
CA ILE A 444 -21.15 -52.14 -25.34
C ILE A 444 -22.28 -53.01 -24.80
N SER A 445 -23.52 -52.57 -25.00
CA SER A 445 -24.71 -53.30 -24.52
C SER A 445 -24.84 -54.68 -25.16
N ALA A 446 -25.61 -55.57 -24.53
CA ALA A 446 -25.93 -56.89 -25.09
C ALA A 446 -26.43 -56.84 -26.54
N SER A 447 -27.41 -55.97 -26.85
CA SER A 447 -27.94 -55.83 -28.21
C SER A 447 -26.89 -55.33 -29.21
N ALA A 448 -26.04 -54.40 -28.78
CA ALA A 448 -24.95 -53.89 -29.59
C ALA A 448 -23.86 -54.97 -29.83
N ALA A 449 -23.54 -55.77 -28.82
CA ALA A 449 -22.59 -56.88 -28.93
C ALA A 449 -23.09 -57.98 -29.86
N GLN A 450 -24.38 -58.33 -29.82
CA GLN A 450 -24.97 -59.31 -30.75
C GLN A 450 -24.84 -58.87 -32.21
N SER A 451 -24.89 -57.56 -32.48
CA SER A 451 -24.67 -57.01 -33.84
C SER A 451 -23.25 -57.25 -34.38
N LEU A 452 -22.29 -57.61 -33.53
CA LEU A 452 -20.90 -57.87 -33.89
C LEU A 452 -20.66 -59.32 -34.33
N VAL A 453 -21.57 -60.26 -34.07
CA VAL A 453 -21.37 -61.71 -34.35
C VAL A 453 -21.10 -61.98 -35.83
N ALA A 454 -21.78 -61.25 -36.72
CA ALA A 454 -21.65 -61.41 -38.17
C ALA A 454 -20.48 -60.58 -38.77
N LYS A 455 -19.74 -59.83 -37.95
CA LYS A 455 -18.66 -58.97 -38.43
C LYS A 455 -17.38 -59.76 -38.60
N GLU A 456 -16.56 -59.34 -39.57
CA GLU A 456 -15.26 -59.96 -39.80
C GLU A 456 -14.36 -59.85 -38.56
N LYS A 457 -13.67 -60.93 -38.22
CA LYS A 457 -12.69 -60.98 -37.13
C LYS A 457 -11.50 -60.06 -37.44
N ASN A 458 -11.50 -58.87 -36.87
CA ASN A 458 -10.44 -57.89 -37.03
C ASN A 458 -10.48 -56.87 -35.87
N THR A 459 -9.51 -55.97 -35.83
CA THR A 459 -9.50 -54.83 -34.90
C THR A 459 -10.28 -53.67 -35.50
N TYR A 460 -11.26 -53.19 -34.75
CA TYR A 460 -12.05 -52.01 -35.06
C TYR A 460 -11.65 -50.89 -34.10
N SER A 461 -11.30 -49.72 -34.62
CA SER A 461 -10.86 -48.58 -33.82
C SER A 461 -11.68 -47.33 -34.11
N ILE A 462 -11.81 -46.46 -33.11
CA ILE A 462 -12.46 -45.17 -33.23
C ILE A 462 -11.86 -44.20 -32.22
N ASN A 463 -11.80 -42.91 -32.55
CA ASN A 463 -11.32 -41.91 -31.60
C ASN A 463 -12.46 -41.43 -30.70
N VAL A 464 -12.17 -41.29 -29.41
CA VAL A 464 -13.05 -40.68 -28.43
C VAL A 464 -12.45 -39.33 -28.04
N ILE A 465 -13.21 -38.27 -28.23
CA ILE A 465 -12.77 -36.88 -28.07
C ILE A 465 -13.56 -36.25 -26.93
N TYR A 466 -12.85 -35.71 -25.93
CA TYR A 466 -13.43 -34.97 -24.82
C TYR A 466 -13.23 -33.47 -25.01
N SER A 467 -14.18 -32.67 -24.53
CA SER A 467 -14.11 -31.20 -24.59
C SER A 467 -14.92 -30.55 -23.48
N PHE A 468 -14.49 -29.36 -23.05
CA PHE A 468 -15.30 -28.50 -22.20
C PHE A 468 -16.17 -27.55 -23.01
N ILE A 469 -17.32 -27.21 -22.44
CA ILE A 469 -18.04 -25.98 -22.74
C ILE A 469 -18.17 -25.24 -21.41
N ALA A 470 -17.63 -24.03 -21.33
CA ALA A 470 -17.87 -23.15 -20.18
C ALA A 470 -19.28 -22.57 -20.28
N LEU A 471 -20.06 -22.67 -19.21
CA LEU A 471 -21.45 -22.21 -19.13
C LEU A 471 -21.51 -20.76 -18.70
#